data_AF-A0A945PAT7-F1
#
_entry.id   AF-A0A945PAT7-F1
#
_cell.length_a   1.000
_cell.length_b   1.000
_cell.length_c   1.000
_cell.angle_alpha   90.00
_cell.angle_beta   90.00
_cell.angle_gamma   90.00
#
_symmetry.space_group_name_H-M   'P 1'
#
loop_
_entity.id
_entity.type
_entity.pdbx_description
1 polymer ?
#
loop_
_entity_poly.entity_id
_entity_poly.type
_entity_poly.pdbx_seq_one_letter_code
_entity_poly.pdbx_strand_id
1 'polypeptide(L)'
;MNLRLRGASVESAGLLLLVIAAMWNAQIVSRWDREFGFWEELESQEVYLAILENQRDISLLTQEGRSEVQVAIADRIHDRVSRSTRRLMKETESRQAEGRDGQMAWMSKLHHVLIVLSAFLLAIGKWMTIKAPKQEKVAEA
;
A
#
# COMPACT_ATOMS: atom_id res chain seq x y z
N MET A 1 -35.69 -26.49 -13.33
CA MET A 1 -35.16 -25.31 -12.60
C MET A 1 -34.76 -24.25 -13.62
N ASN A 2 -35.44 -23.09 -13.63
CA ASN A 2 -35.34 -22.10 -14.71
C ASN A 2 -33.90 -21.61 -14.93
N LEU A 3 -33.44 -21.64 -16.18
CA LEU A 3 -32.12 -21.14 -16.60
C LEU A 3 -31.90 -19.68 -16.13
N ARG A 4 -32.98 -18.90 -16.08
CA ARG A 4 -33.07 -17.56 -15.50
C ARG A 4 -32.66 -17.48 -14.03
N LEU A 5 -33.17 -18.38 -13.18
CA LEU A 5 -32.84 -18.43 -11.76
C LEU A 5 -31.36 -18.77 -11.55
N ARG A 6 -30.83 -19.74 -12.31
CA ARG A 6 -29.40 -20.08 -12.29
C ARG A 6 -28.52 -18.94 -12.78
N GLY A 7 -28.90 -18.27 -13.87
CA GLY A 7 -28.18 -17.12 -14.39
C GLY A 7 -28.14 -15.96 -13.40
N ALA A 8 -29.27 -15.66 -12.75
CA ALA A 8 -29.34 -14.64 -11.71
C ALA A 8 -28.47 -14.99 -10.48
N SER A 9 -28.44 -16.26 -10.05
CA SER A 9 -27.54 -16.67 -8.97
C SER A 9 -26.06 -16.52 -9.32
N VAL A 10 -25.68 -16.83 -10.56
CA VAL A 10 -24.31 -16.68 -11.06
C VAL A 10 -23.93 -15.18 -11.17
N GLU A 11 -24.85 -14.34 -11.63
CA GLU A 11 -24.67 -12.89 -11.69
C GLU A 11 -24.50 -12.30 -10.29
N SER A 12 -25.37 -12.68 -9.34
CA SER A 12 -25.24 -12.26 -7.93
C SER A 12 -23.92 -12.70 -7.30
N ALA A 13 -23.44 -13.91 -7.61
CA ALA A 13 -22.12 -14.37 -7.15
C ALA A 13 -20.99 -13.51 -7.75
N GLY A 14 -21.07 -13.16 -9.04
CA GLY A 14 -20.14 -12.24 -9.68
C GLY A 14 -20.13 -10.85 -9.06
N LEU A 15 -21.32 -10.29 -8.76
CA LEU A 15 -21.44 -8.99 -8.08
C LEU A 15 -20.84 -9.02 -6.67
N LEU A 16 -21.10 -10.08 -5.91
CA LEU A 16 -20.57 -10.22 -4.55
C LEU A 16 -19.04 -10.33 -4.56
N LEU A 17 -18.49 -11.05 -5.53
CA LEU A 17 -17.04 -11.18 -5.72
C LEU A 17 -16.40 -9.84 -6.13
N LEU A 18 -17.10 -9.05 -6.95
CA LEU A 18 -16.68 -7.69 -7.32
C LEU A 18 -16.66 -6.75 -6.12
N VAL A 19 -17.66 -6.83 -5.23
CA VAL A 19 -17.69 -6.05 -3.98
C VAL A 19 -16.52 -6.42 -3.08
N ILE A 20 -16.23 -7.72 -2.92
CA ILE A 20 -15.06 -8.19 -2.15
C ILE A 20 -13.77 -7.64 -2.76
N ALA A 21 -13.62 -7.69 -4.09
CA ALA A 21 -12.45 -7.13 -4.77
C ALA A 21 -12.32 -5.61 -4.53
N ALA A 22 -13.42 -4.86 -4.57
CA ALA A 22 -13.42 -3.42 -4.31
C ALA A 22 -13.02 -3.09 -2.85
N MET A 23 -13.55 -3.82 -1.87
CA MET A 23 -13.19 -3.66 -0.46
C MET A 23 -11.72 -4.03 -0.19
N TRP A 24 -11.21 -5.03 -0.89
CA TRP A 24 -9.81 -5.46 -0.80
C TRP A 24 -8.84 -4.33 -1.17
N ASN A 25 -9.14 -3.59 -2.24
CA ASN A 25 -8.31 -2.45 -2.66
C ASN A 25 -8.27 -1.35 -1.58
N ALA A 26 -9.43 -1.02 -0.99
CA ALA A 26 -9.52 -0.02 0.07
C ALA A 26 -8.71 -0.40 1.33
N GLN A 27 -8.72 -1.68 1.72
CA GLN A 27 -7.97 -2.14 2.89
C GLN A 27 -6.46 -2.22 2.66
N ILE A 28 -6.02 -2.64 1.47
CA ILE A 28 -4.58 -2.69 1.16
C ILE A 28 -3.99 -1.30 1.08
N VAL A 29 -4.63 -0.39 0.35
CA VAL A 29 -4.17 1.00 0.24
C VAL A 29 -4.13 1.65 1.62
N SER A 30 -5.17 1.46 2.44
CA SER A 30 -5.22 1.99 3.81
C SER A 30 -4.13 1.43 4.75
N ARG A 31 -3.75 0.16 4.60
CA ARG A 31 -2.68 -0.44 5.40
C ARG A 31 -1.33 0.07 4.95
N TRP A 32 -1.12 0.16 3.64
CA TRP A 32 0.12 0.65 3.07
C TRP A 32 0.37 2.12 3.41
N ASP A 33 -0.63 2.98 3.23
CA ASP A 33 -0.51 4.41 3.57
C ASP A 33 -0.19 4.64 5.05
N ARG A 34 -0.76 3.81 5.95
CA ARG A 34 -0.48 3.89 7.38
C ARG A 34 0.92 3.40 7.74
N GLU A 35 1.34 2.29 7.15
CA GLU A 35 2.66 1.73 7.41
C GLU A 35 3.75 2.65 6.84
N PHE A 36 3.57 3.15 5.62
CA PHE A 36 4.47 4.11 5.00
C PHE A 36 4.54 5.43 5.77
N GLY A 37 3.39 5.97 6.18
CA GLY A 37 3.34 7.22 6.97
C GLY A 37 4.00 7.09 8.35
N PHE A 38 3.84 5.96 9.03
CA PHE A 38 4.55 5.69 10.29
C PHE A 38 6.07 5.69 10.11
N TRP A 39 6.55 5.08 9.02
CA TRP A 39 7.97 5.04 8.74
C TRP A 39 8.53 6.41 8.35
N GLU A 40 7.81 7.16 7.53
CA GLU A 40 8.18 8.53 7.16
C GLU A 40 8.25 9.44 8.39
N GLU A 41 7.35 9.26 9.37
CA GLU A 41 7.40 9.96 10.65
C GLU A 41 8.62 9.56 11.49
N LEU A 42 8.92 8.26 11.61
CA LEU A 42 10.09 7.78 12.36
C LEU A 42 11.41 8.25 11.74
N GLU A 43 11.50 8.21 10.41
CA GLU A 43 12.61 8.73 9.62
C GLU A 43 12.81 10.23 9.85
N SER A 44 11.71 11.00 9.82
CA SER A 44 11.76 12.44 10.09
C SER A 44 12.26 12.73 11.52
N GLN A 45 11.83 11.94 12.51
CA GLN A 45 12.26 12.08 13.90
C GLN A 45 13.77 11.83 14.06
N GLU A 46 14.35 10.82 13.40
CA GLU A 46 15.79 10.59 13.44
C GLU A 46 16.59 11.75 12.84
N VAL A 47 16.14 12.31 11.72
CA VAL A 47 16.77 13.48 11.11
C VAL A 47 16.67 14.69 12.03
N TYR A 48 15.50 14.95 12.59
CA TYR A 48 15.31 16.05 13.55
C TYR A 48 16.19 15.90 14.78
N LEU A 49 16.32 14.69 15.32
CA LEU A 49 17.18 14.43 16.48
C LEU A 49 18.65 14.72 16.13
N ALA A 50 19.13 14.28 14.97
CA ALA A 50 20.48 14.56 14.51
C ALA A 50 20.73 16.07 14.32
N ILE A 51 19.74 16.82 13.81
CA ILE A 51 19.83 18.28 13.66
C ILE A 51 19.86 18.97 15.03
N LEU A 52 19.03 18.54 15.98
CA LEU A 52 18.98 19.10 17.34
C LEU A 52 20.27 18.81 18.11
N GLU A 53 20.81 17.59 18.01
CA GLU A 53 22.13 17.24 18.55
C GLU A 53 23.22 18.12 17.95
N ASN A 54 23.18 18.36 16.64
CA ASN A 54 24.13 19.26 15.99
C ASN A 54 24.00 20.71 16.46
N GLN A 55 22.78 21.22 16.62
CA GLN A 55 22.60 22.58 17.13
C GLN A 55 23.13 22.73 18.55
N ARG A 56 22.94 21.70 19.39
CA ARG A 56 23.55 21.64 20.72
C ARG A 56 25.08 21.66 20.62
N ASP A 57 25.66 20.83 19.76
CA ASP A 57 27.11 20.73 19.63
C ASP A 57 27.72 22.02 19.04
N ILE A 58 27.04 22.69 18.10
CA ILE A 58 27.42 24.02 17.58
C ILE A 58 27.32 25.09 18.67
N SER A 59 26.30 25.04 19.52
CA SER A 59 26.17 25.95 20.68
C SER A 59 27.33 25.77 21.67
N LEU A 60 27.77 24.52 21.90
CA LEU A 60 28.95 24.23 22.71
C LEU A 60 30.24 24.73 22.05
N LEU A 61 30.35 24.61 20.73
CA LEU A 61 31.47 25.14 19.94
C LEU A 61 31.63 26.66 20.06
N THR A 62 30.51 27.40 20.08
CA THR A 62 30.53 28.85 20.27
C THR A 62 30.98 29.29 21.67
N GLN A 63 31.06 28.37 22.65
CA GLN A 63 31.54 28.66 24.01
C GLN A 63 33.02 28.30 24.24
N GLU A 64 33.60 27.38 23.46
CA GLU A 64 34.99 26.94 23.61
C GLU A 64 35.93 27.61 22.59
N GLY A 65 36.74 28.58 23.03
CA GLY A 65 37.65 29.37 22.19
C GLY A 65 38.92 28.67 21.66
N ARG A 66 38.90 27.36 21.38
CA ARG A 66 40.07 26.60 20.87
C ARG A 66 39.81 25.99 19.49
N SER A 67 40.48 26.53 18.47
CA SER A 67 40.37 26.17 17.04
C SER A 67 40.46 24.67 16.73
N GLU A 68 41.33 23.91 17.39
CA GLU A 68 41.54 22.48 17.06
C GLU A 68 40.41 21.57 17.59
N VAL A 69 39.89 21.90 18.78
CA VAL A 69 38.74 21.19 19.37
C VAL A 69 37.49 21.45 18.52
N GLN A 70 37.39 22.65 17.95
CA GLN A 70 36.26 23.01 17.10
C GLN A 70 36.19 22.21 15.79
N VAL A 71 37.34 22.03 15.13
CA VAL A 71 37.42 21.22 13.90
C VAL A 71 37.11 19.75 14.19
N ALA A 72 37.64 19.19 15.28
CA ALA A 72 37.40 17.79 15.65
C ALA A 72 35.93 17.49 16.00
N ILE A 73 35.21 18.46 16.56
CA ILE A 73 33.77 18.35 16.83
C ILE A 73 32.98 18.51 15.53
N ALA A 74 33.34 19.47 14.66
CA ALA A 74 32.69 19.66 13.36
C ALA A 74 32.79 18.41 12.47
N ASP A 75 33.95 17.76 12.42
CA ASP A 75 34.12 16.50 11.69
C ASP A 75 33.28 15.38 12.29
N ARG A 76 33.22 15.29 13.62
CA ARG A 76 32.42 14.27 14.32
C ARG A 76 30.92 14.45 14.08
N ILE A 77 30.46 15.71 14.01
CA ILE A 77 29.11 16.10 13.63
C ILE A 77 28.83 15.69 12.18
N HIS A 78 29.70 16.06 11.25
CA HIS A 78 29.55 15.74 9.84
C HIS A 78 29.45 14.23 9.60
N ASP A 79 30.34 13.46 10.24
CA ASP A 79 30.33 12.00 10.16
C ASP A 79 29.10 11.37 10.80
N ARG A 80 28.56 11.96 11.87
CA ARG A 80 27.33 11.46 12.51
C ARG A 80 26.13 11.68 11.59
N VAL A 81 25.94 12.89 11.07
CA VAL A 81 24.85 13.19 10.12
C VAL A 81 24.98 12.35 8.87
N SER A 82 26.15 12.35 8.23
CA SER A 82 26.38 11.60 7.00
C SER A 82 26.07 10.11 7.16
N ARG A 83 26.44 9.51 8.31
CA ARG A 83 26.08 8.13 8.63
C ARG A 83 24.58 7.93 8.87
N SER A 84 23.93 8.82 9.62
CA SER A 84 22.49 8.74 9.86
C SER A 84 21.70 8.89 8.55
N THR A 85 22.04 9.89 7.72
CA THR A 85 21.40 10.09 6.41
C THR A 85 21.64 8.91 5.47
N ARG A 86 22.85 8.33 5.45
CA ARG A 86 23.13 7.12 4.65
C ARG A 86 22.40 5.89 5.16
N ARG A 87 22.25 5.72 6.48
CA ARG A 87 21.43 4.64 7.05
C ARG A 87 19.98 4.79 6.65
N LEU A 88 19.43 5.99 6.79
CA LEU A 88 18.09 6.36 6.34
C LEU A 88 17.89 5.99 4.87
N MET A 89 18.72 6.54 3.96
CA MET A 89 18.60 6.22 2.52
C MET A 89 18.63 4.72 2.25
N LYS A 90 19.50 3.98 2.96
CA LYS A 90 19.63 2.54 2.76
C LYS A 90 18.44 1.74 3.30
N GLU A 91 17.86 2.16 4.42
CA GLU A 91 16.62 1.57 4.96
C GLU A 91 15.40 1.92 4.11
N THR A 92 15.30 3.16 3.63
CA THR A 92 14.22 3.57 2.72
C THR A 92 14.29 2.75 1.41
N GLU A 93 15.49 2.56 0.83
CA GLU A 93 15.68 1.73 -0.36
C GLU A 93 15.36 0.26 -0.11
N SER A 94 15.84 -0.33 0.99
CA SER A 94 15.58 -1.74 1.29
C SER A 94 14.10 -2.02 1.51
N ARG A 95 13.38 -1.07 2.15
CA ARG A 95 11.96 -1.23 2.47
C ARG A 95 11.05 -0.90 1.30
N GLN A 96 11.44 0.02 0.42
CA GLN A 96 10.77 0.16 -0.87
C GLN A 96 10.90 -1.14 -1.68
N ALA A 97 12.07 -1.79 -1.67
CA ALA A 97 12.26 -3.07 -2.36
C ALA A 97 11.45 -4.20 -1.73
N GLU A 98 11.49 -4.36 -0.39
CA GLU A 98 10.72 -5.41 0.32
C GLU A 98 9.20 -5.21 0.18
N GLY A 99 8.74 -3.97 0.21
CA GLY A 99 7.35 -3.57 0.07
C GLY A 99 6.77 -3.76 -1.33
N ARG A 100 7.49 -3.31 -2.36
CA ARG A 100 7.04 -3.36 -3.75
C ARG A 100 7.14 -4.76 -4.36
N ASP A 101 8.26 -5.46 -4.14
CA ASP A 101 8.62 -6.57 -5.04
C ASP A 101 8.04 -7.92 -4.61
N GLY A 102 7.77 -8.10 -3.32
CA GLY A 102 7.22 -9.35 -2.79
C GLY A 102 5.71 -9.29 -2.58
N GLN A 103 5.29 -8.50 -1.59
CA GLN A 103 3.93 -8.62 -1.06
C GLN A 103 2.86 -7.88 -1.86
N MET A 104 3.14 -6.66 -2.30
CA MET A 104 2.21 -5.91 -3.14
C MET A 104 2.00 -6.57 -4.51
N ALA A 105 3.05 -7.12 -5.11
CA ALA A 105 2.96 -7.76 -6.41
C ALA A 105 2.02 -8.97 -6.41
N TRP A 106 2.06 -9.83 -5.38
CA TRP A 106 1.13 -10.95 -5.30
C TRP A 106 -0.29 -10.52 -4.94
N MET A 107 -0.46 -9.56 -4.03
CA MET A 107 -1.78 -9.04 -3.66
C MET A 107 -2.48 -8.35 -4.83
N SER A 108 -1.72 -7.59 -5.64
CA SER A 108 -2.20 -6.95 -6.86
C SER A 108 -2.61 -7.98 -7.92
N LYS A 109 -1.80 -9.03 -8.13
CA LYS A 109 -2.17 -10.16 -9.01
C LYS A 109 -3.46 -10.85 -8.54
N LEU A 110 -3.60 -11.13 -7.24
CA LEU A 110 -4.79 -11.76 -6.67
C LEU A 110 -6.04 -10.90 -6.88
N HIS A 111 -5.93 -9.59 -6.64
CA HIS A 111 -7.01 -8.64 -6.91
C HIS A 111 -7.41 -8.62 -8.40
N HIS A 112 -6.43 -8.64 -9.31
CA HIS A 112 -6.69 -8.70 -10.74
C HIS A 112 -7.44 -9.98 -11.14
N VAL A 113 -7.05 -11.13 -10.59
CA VAL A 113 -7.75 -12.41 -10.79
C VAL A 113 -9.20 -12.34 -10.30
N LEU A 114 -9.45 -11.73 -9.13
CA LEU A 114 -10.81 -11.56 -8.59
C LEU A 114 -11.67 -10.68 -9.50
N ILE A 115 -11.14 -9.57 -10.02
CA ILE A 115 -11.88 -8.73 -10.98
C ILE A 115 -12.21 -9.52 -12.23
N VAL A 116 -11.24 -10.19 -12.85
CA VAL A 116 -11.45 -10.97 -14.08
C VAL A 116 -12.48 -12.08 -13.85
N LEU A 117 -12.39 -12.79 -12.72
CA LEU A 117 -13.34 -13.85 -12.36
C LEU A 117 -14.76 -13.29 -12.15
N SER A 118 -14.88 -12.14 -11.48
CA SER A 118 -16.18 -11.48 -11.29
C SER A 118 -16.81 -11.08 -12.62
N ALA A 119 -16.03 -10.48 -13.53
CA ALA A 119 -16.49 -10.09 -14.86
C ALA A 119 -16.94 -11.30 -15.69
N PHE A 120 -16.21 -12.41 -15.58
CA PHE A 120 -16.56 -13.66 -16.25
C PHE A 120 -17.87 -14.25 -15.72
N LEU A 121 -18.07 -14.27 -14.41
CA LEU A 121 -19.32 -14.72 -13.78
C LEU A 121 -20.49 -13.83 -14.19
N LEU A 122 -20.32 -12.51 -14.21
CA LEU A 122 -21.34 -11.58 -14.68
C LEU A 122 -21.72 -11.85 -16.14
N ALA A 123 -20.73 -12.04 -17.01
CA ALA A 123 -20.95 -12.32 -18.43
C ALA A 123 -21.71 -13.64 -18.64
N ILE A 124 -21.33 -14.71 -17.93
CA ILE A 124 -22.02 -16.00 -17.99
C ILE A 124 -23.43 -15.90 -17.43
N GLY A 125 -23.60 -15.29 -16.26
CA GLY A 125 -24.90 -15.10 -15.61
C GLY A 125 -25.87 -14.36 -16.54
N LYS A 126 -25.39 -13.28 -17.16
CA LYS A 126 -26.15 -12.48 -18.14
C LYS A 126 -26.47 -13.25 -19.42
N TRP A 127 -25.53 -14.04 -19.93
CA TRP A 127 -25.78 -14.89 -21.10
C TRP A 127 -26.85 -15.96 -20.81
N MET A 128 -26.82 -16.57 -19.62
CA MET A 128 -27.81 -17.56 -19.19
C MET A 128 -29.20 -16.95 -18.95
N THR A 129 -29.28 -15.72 -18.41
CA THR A 129 -30.57 -15.03 -18.23
C THR A 129 -31.21 -14.61 -19.55
N ILE A 130 -30.40 -14.19 -20.53
CA ILE A 130 -30.86 -13.80 -21.88
C ILE A 130 -31.29 -15.03 -22.70
N LYS A 131 -30.54 -16.13 -22.64
CA LYS A 131 -30.90 -17.38 -23.35
C LYS A 131 -32.03 -18.17 -22.70
N ALA A 132 -32.46 -17.80 -21.50
CA ALA A 132 -33.59 -18.45 -20.87
C ALA A 132 -34.85 -18.19 -21.72
N PRO A 133 -35.54 -19.23 -22.21
CA PRO A 133 -36.77 -19.06 -22.96
C PRO A 133 -37.75 -18.24 -22.12
N LYS A 134 -38.38 -17.26 -22.75
CA LYS A 134 -39.50 -16.52 -22.17
C LYS A 134 -40.52 -17.58 -21.78
N GLN A 135 -40.66 -17.87 -20.50
CA GLN A 135 -41.85 -18.56 -20.00
C GLN A 135 -42.97 -17.53 -20.15
N GLU A 136 -43.49 -17.41 -21.37
CA GLU A 136 -44.85 -16.95 -21.57
C GLU A 136 -45.70 -17.89 -20.73
N LYS A 137 -46.27 -17.33 -19.67
CA LYS A 137 -47.35 -17.95 -18.96
C LYS A 137 -48.42 -18.23 -20.01
N VAL A 138 -48.58 -19.48 -20.40
CA VAL A 138 -49.90 -19.98 -20.80
C VAL A 138 -50.71 -19.98 -19.52
N ALA A 139 -51.18 -18.78 -19.15
CA ALA A 139 -52.40 -18.60 -18.40
C ALA A 139 -53.48 -18.45 -19.47
N GLU A 140 -53.82 -19.57 -20.11
CA GLU A 140 -55.06 -19.71 -20.86
C GLU A 140 -55.89 -20.81 -20.19
N ALA A 141 -57.16 -20.46 -20.01
CA ALA A 141 -58.29 -21.18 -19.41
C ALA A 141 -58.34 -21.19 -17.87
#